data_AF-A0A7K2LXF1-F1
#
_entry.id   AF-A0A7K2LXF1-F1
#
_cell.length_a   1.000
_cell.length_b   1.000
_cell.length_c   1.000
_cell.angle_alpha   90.00
_cell.angle_beta   90.00
_cell.angle_gamma   90.00
#
_symmetry.space_group_name_H-M   'P 1'
#
loop_
_entity.id
_entity.type
_entity.pdbx_description
1 polymer ?
#
loop_
_entity_poly.entity_id
_entity_poly.type
_entity_poly.pdbx_seq_one_letter_code
_entity_poly.pdbx_strand_id
1 'polypeptide(L)' 'EDLRQRAEPVPLVLLGEREYDLPYDHISIDNVAAAREAVRHLISLGRRDIAFLGARRGRSQPAHLRLRGWREALD' A
#
# COMPACT_ATOMS: atom_id res chain seq x y z
N GLU A 1 -4.62 -17.60 10.41
CA GLU A 1 -5.48 -18.53 11.17
C GLU A 1 -6.96 -18.37 10.90
N ASP A 2 -7.62 -17.31 11.36
CA ASP A 2 -9.10 -17.25 11.47
C ASP A 2 -9.87 -17.45 10.14
N LEU A 3 -9.36 -16.91 9.03
CA LEU A 3 -10.06 -16.97 7.74
C LEU A 3 -9.92 -18.32 6.99
N ARG A 4 -9.04 -19.23 7.42
CA ARG A 4 -8.88 -20.55 6.78
C ARG A 4 -9.97 -21.54 7.18
N GLN A 5 -10.49 -21.42 8.41
CA GLN A 5 -11.44 -22.37 9.00
C GLN A 5 -12.83 -21.74 9.14
N ARG A 6 -13.39 -21.28 8.02
CA ARG A 6 -14.74 -20.70 8.02
C ARG A 6 -15.78 -21.80 8.08
N ALA A 7 -16.69 -21.72 9.05
CA ALA A 7 -17.77 -22.69 9.24
C ALA A 7 -18.80 -22.67 8.11
N GLU A 8 -18.96 -21.52 7.43
CA GLU A 8 -19.95 -21.34 6.36
C GLU A 8 -19.31 -20.81 5.05
N PRO A 9 -19.71 -21.35 3.88
CA PRO A 9 -19.18 -20.97 2.57
C PRO A 9 -19.85 -19.71 2.02
N VAL A 10 -19.85 -18.61 2.79
CA VAL A 10 -20.35 -17.32 2.32
C VAL A 10 -19.29 -16.67 1.41
N PRO A 11 -19.65 -16.08 0.25
CA PRO A 11 -18.71 -15.33 -0.58
C PRO A 11 -17.92 -14.28 0.24
N LEU A 12 -16.61 -14.22 0.05
CA LEU A 12 -15.71 -13.36 0.81
C LEU A 12 -14.68 -12.72 -0.12
N VAL A 13 -14.49 -11.42 0.03
CA VAL A 13 -13.40 -10.65 -0.60
C VAL A 13 -12.62 -9.97 0.51
N LEU A 14 -11.29 -10.05 0.43
CA LEU A 14 -10.39 -9.39 1.36
C LEU A 14 -10.12 -7.96 0.89
N LEU A 15 -9.99 -7.03 1.85
CA LEU A 15 -9.63 -5.64 1.60
C LEU A 15 -8.35 -5.26 2.36
N GLY A 16 -7.40 -4.67 1.65
CA GLY A 16 -6.19 -4.09 2.22
C GLY A 16 -4.92 -4.56 1.52
N GLU A 17 -3.76 -4.19 2.02
CA GLU A 17 -2.47 -4.51 1.39
C GLU A 17 -1.75 -5.67 2.07
N ARG A 18 -2.38 -6.29 3.07
CA ARG A 18 -1.79 -7.44 3.72
C ARG A 18 -1.89 -8.62 2.77
N GLU A 19 -0.76 -9.18 2.40
CA GLU A 19 -0.75 -10.42 1.65
C GLU A 19 -1.19 -11.57 2.56
N TYR A 20 -2.20 -12.28 2.11
CA TYR A 20 -2.69 -13.48 2.74
C TYR A 20 -2.48 -14.64 1.78
N ASP A 21 -1.83 -15.70 2.25
CA ASP A 21 -1.81 -16.99 1.57
C ASP A 21 -3.15 -17.71 1.83
N LEU A 22 -4.20 -17.20 1.18
CA LEU A 22 -5.59 -17.65 1.31
C LEU A 22 -6.26 -17.69 -0.07
N PRO A 23 -7.19 -18.63 -0.31
CA PRO A 23 -7.86 -18.79 -1.60
C PRO A 23 -9.05 -17.81 -1.77
N TYR A 24 -8.88 -16.55 -1.38
CA TYR A 24 -9.92 -15.53 -1.48
C TYR A 24 -9.48 -14.38 -2.37
N ASP A 25 -10.42 -13.86 -3.16
CA ASP A 25 -10.19 -12.65 -3.94
C ASP A 25 -9.77 -11.50 -3.01
N HIS A 26 -8.88 -10.66 -3.52
CA HIS A 26 -8.23 -9.63 -2.73
C HIS A 26 -8.22 -8.32 -3.51
N ILE A 27 -8.71 -7.26 -2.87
CA ILE A 27 -8.69 -5.91 -3.41
C ILE A 27 -7.75 -5.08 -2.55
N SER A 28 -6.80 -4.44 -3.21
CA SER A 28 -5.82 -3.57 -2.58
C SER A 28 -5.60 -2.31 -3.40
N ILE A 29 -4.98 -1.30 -2.78
CA ILE A 29 -4.53 -0.10 -3.47
C ILE A 29 -3.13 -0.36 -4.02
N ASP A 30 -2.87 0.07 -5.27
CA ASP A 30 -1.50 0.23 -5.74
C ASP A 30 -0.84 1.42 -5.03
N ASN A 31 -0.31 1.14 -3.84
CA ASN A 31 0.26 2.15 -2.96
C ASN A 31 1.56 2.76 -3.52
N VAL A 32 2.24 2.05 -4.43
CA VAL A 32 3.44 2.56 -5.09
C VAL A 32 3.03 3.60 -6.12
N ALA A 33 2.11 3.26 -7.03
CA ALA A 33 1.62 4.19 -8.04
C ALA A 33 0.94 5.41 -7.39
N ALA A 34 0.10 5.20 -6.37
CA ALA A 34 -0.57 6.29 -5.66
C ALA A 34 0.41 7.27 -5.01
N ALA A 35 1.45 6.76 -4.33
CA ALA A 35 2.46 7.62 -3.72
C ALA A 35 3.30 8.35 -4.78
N ARG A 36 3.65 7.66 -5.87
CA ARG A 36 4.41 8.26 -6.97
C ARG A 36 3.63 9.41 -7.62
N GLU A 37 2.34 9.22 -7.87
CA GLU A 37 1.46 10.24 -8.44
C GLU A 37 1.33 11.46 -7.52
N ALA A 38 1.12 11.24 -6.23
CA ALA A 38 1.04 12.33 -5.25
C ALA A 38 2.34 13.16 -5.18
N VAL A 39 3.50 12.51 -5.23
CA VAL A 39 4.80 13.20 -5.17
C VAL A 39 5.11 13.93 -6.48
N ARG A 40 4.79 13.33 -7.64
CA ARG A 40 4.87 14.00 -8.94
C ARG A 40 3.99 15.24 -9.01
N HIS A 41 2.81 15.19 -8.41
CA HIS A 41 1.96 16.38 -8.30
C HIS A 41 2.66 17.50 -7.53
N LEU A 42 3.27 17.22 -6.36
CA LEU A 42 4.04 18.22 -5.61
C LEU A 42 5.23 18.77 -6.42
N ILE A 43 5.97 17.91 -7.13
CA ILE A 43 7.07 18.33 -8.01
C ILE A 43 6.55 19.25 -9.12
N SER A 44 5.40 18.93 -9.73
CA SER A 44 4.79 19.75 -10.78
C SER A 44 4.40 21.15 -10.29
N LEU A 45 4.12 21.29 -8.99
CA LEU A 45 3.88 22.58 -8.32
C LEU A 45 5.18 23.31 -7.93
N GLY A 46 6.35 22.83 -8.35
CA GLY A 46 7.65 23.42 -8.09
C GLY A 46 8.26 23.11 -6.72
N ARG A 47 7.73 22.11 -5.99
CA ARG A 47 8.30 21.68 -4.70
C ARG A 47 9.54 20.82 -4.94
N ARG A 48 10.63 21.07 -4.20
CA ARG A 48 11.94 20.41 -4.39
C ARG A 48 12.39 19.59 -3.19
N ASP A 49 12.12 20.08 -1.97
CA ASP A 49 12.48 19.40 -0.73
C ASP A 49 11.24 18.71 -0.12
N ILE A 50 10.98 17.47 -0.55
CA ILE A 50 9.78 16.71 -0.17
C ILE A 50 10.14 15.60 0.82
N ALA A 51 9.82 15.80 2.10
CA ALA A 51 10.05 14.80 3.14
C ALA A 51 8.92 13.75 3.21
N PHE A 52 9.28 12.49 3.41
CA PHE A 52 8.32 11.42 3.73
C PHE A 52 8.21 11.21 5.24
N LEU A 53 6.99 11.32 5.77
CA LEU A 53 6.68 11.04 7.17
C LEU A 53 5.88 9.74 7.29
N GLY A 54 6.21 8.90 8.25
CA GLY A 54 5.47 7.66 8.52
C GLY A 54 6.15 6.36 8.05
N ALA A 55 7.44 6.40 7.71
CA ALA A 55 8.27 5.21 7.47
C ALA A 55 8.57 4.46 8.79
N ARG A 56 7.52 4.02 9.49
CA ARG A 56 7.65 3.32 10.77
C ARG A 56 8.35 1.98 10.55
N ARG A 57 9.38 1.72 11.35
CA ARG A 57 10.02 0.40 11.45
C ARG A 57 8.99 -0.58 12.03
N GLY A 58 8.62 -1.62 11.28
CA GLY A 58 7.62 -2.61 11.67
C GLY A 58 6.83 -3.19 10.48
N ARG A 59 5.84 -4.05 10.76
CA ARG A 59 5.05 -4.77 9.73
C ARG A 59 3.91 -3.93 9.12
N SER A 60 4.20 -2.71 8.67
CA SER A 60 3.24 -1.92 7.88
C SER A 60 3.59 -1.98 6.41
N GLN A 61 3.03 -2.99 5.71
CA GLN A 61 3.22 -3.17 4.27
C GLN A 61 2.81 -1.93 3.45
N PRO A 62 1.66 -1.26 3.72
CA PRO A 62 1.30 -0.04 2.99
C PRO A 62 2.34 1.09 3.13
N ALA A 63 2.89 1.29 4.32
CA ALA A 63 3.86 2.35 4.57
C ALA A 63 5.16 2.14 3.76
N HIS A 64 5.62 0.89 3.64
CA HIS A 64 6.81 0.56 2.86
C HIS A 64 6.55 0.75 1.35
N LEU A 65 5.37 0.37 0.86
CA LEU A 65 4.99 0.58 -0.53
C LEU A 65 4.88 2.07 -0.89
N ARG A 66 4.29 2.90 -0.01
CA ARG A 66 4.24 4.35 -0.21
C ARG A 66 5.63 5.00 -0.13
N LEU A 67 6.48 4.54 0.79
CA LEU A 67 7.87 5.00 0.87
C LEU A 67 8.63 4.68 -0.44
N ARG A 68 8.39 3.51 -1.03
CA ARG A 68 8.96 3.14 -2.33
C ARG A 68 8.47 4.08 -3.44
N GLY A 69 7.16 4.29 -3.57
CA GLY A 69 6.61 5.20 -4.58
C GLY A 69 7.10 6.65 -4.42
N TRP A 70 7.32 7.10 -3.18
CA TRP A 70 7.97 8.39 -2.91
C TRP A 70 9.41 8.44 -3.43
N ARG A 71 10.24 7.42 -3.18
CA ARG A 71 11.62 7.36 -3.70
C ARG A 71 11.65 7.38 -5.22
N GLU A 72 10.84 6.53 -5.85
CA GLU A 72 10.76 6.42 -7.32
C GLU A 72 10.27 7.69 -8.02
N ALA A 73 9.66 8.63 -7.29
CA ALA A 73 9.26 9.93 -7.85
C ALA A 73 10.35 11.01 -7.69
N LEU A 74 11.32 10.79 -6.80
CA LEU A 74 12.45 11.71 -6.57
C LEU A 74 13.71 11.33 -7.34
N ASP A 75 13.84 10.07 -7.73
CA ASP A 75 14.86 9.57 -8.67
C ASP A 75 14.60 10.08 -10.10
#